data_AF-A0A2N3GHI4-F1
#
_entry.id   AF-A0A2N3GHI4-F1
#
_cell.length_a   1.000
_cell.length_b   1.000
_cell.length_c   1.000
_cell.angle_alpha   90.00
_cell.angle_beta   90.00
_cell.angle_gamma   90.00
#
_symmetry.space_group_name_H-M   'P 1'
#
loop_
_entity.id
_entity.type
_entity.pdbx_description
1 polymer ?
#
loop_
_entity_poly.entity_id
_entity_poly.type
_entity_poly.pdbx_seq_one_letter_code
_entity_poly.pdbx_strand_id
1 'polypeptide(L)'
;MISNDSTSLSLRTRSGERLLPWSQVTSCRSIGVPRGRDPLRTPPSQLAELAGHAGLSGRKFIIRLSQLLDGRGPVRPAEGVFVDGEWAVCAAGEDVLARAWAAAHADARSLLVIATDDQATELTTLGFTEAP
;
A
#
# COMPACT_ATOMS: atom_id res chain seq x y z
N MET A 1 -12.44 -2.37 -19.57
CA MET A 1 -13.24 -3.29 -18.76
C MET A 1 -12.46 -4.58 -18.67
N ILE A 2 -11.86 -4.88 -17.52
CA ILE A 2 -11.08 -6.11 -17.32
C ILE A 2 -12.07 -7.12 -16.76
N SER A 3 -12.45 -8.12 -17.55
CA SER A 3 -13.22 -9.26 -17.05
C SER A 3 -12.22 -10.23 -16.43
N ASN A 4 -12.41 -10.55 -15.16
CA ASN A 4 -11.49 -11.36 -14.38
C ASN A 4 -12.04 -12.79 -14.34
N ASP A 5 -11.61 -13.63 -15.28
CA ASP A 5 -11.80 -15.06 -15.15
C ASP A 5 -10.68 -15.61 -14.25
N SER A 6 -11.00 -16.60 -13.42
CA SER A 6 -10.14 -17.05 -12.29
C SER A 6 -8.79 -17.63 -12.74
N THR A 7 -8.60 -17.82 -14.05
CA THR A 7 -7.49 -18.55 -14.68
C THR A 7 -6.69 -17.74 -15.69
N SER A 8 -7.18 -16.58 -16.14
CA SER A 8 -6.47 -15.74 -17.11
C SER A 8 -6.83 -14.26 -17.03
N LEU A 9 -5.91 -13.41 -17.51
CA LEU A 9 -6.09 -11.96 -17.63
C LEU A 9 -6.26 -11.60 -19.10
N SER A 10 -7.34 -10.89 -19.46
CA SER A 10 -7.48 -10.32 -20.81
C SER A 10 -6.81 -8.94 -20.89
N LEU A 11 -5.87 -8.81 -21.82
CA LEU A 11 -5.16 -7.57 -22.13
C LEU A 11 -5.58 -7.05 -23.49
N ARG A 12 -6.00 -5.80 -23.54
CA ARG A 12 -6.22 -5.09 -24.80
C ARG A 12 -5.00 -4.25 -25.13
N THR A 13 -4.33 -4.58 -26.22
CA THR A 13 -3.19 -3.83 -26.75
C THR A 13 -3.58 -3.15 -28.07
N ARG A 14 -2.69 -2.31 -28.61
CA ARG A 14 -2.88 -1.70 -29.93
C ARG A 14 -2.97 -2.73 -31.06
N SER A 15 -2.45 -3.94 -30.85
CA SER A 15 -2.46 -5.03 -31.81
C SER A 15 -3.63 -6.01 -31.63
N GLY A 16 -4.49 -5.81 -30.61
CA GLY A 16 -5.68 -6.62 -30.37
C GLY A 16 -5.85 -7.06 -28.93
N GLU A 17 -6.78 -7.97 -28.69
CA GLU A 17 -7.01 -8.57 -27.38
C GLU A 17 -6.19 -9.86 -27.24
N ARG A 18 -5.53 -10.04 -26.09
CA ARG A 18 -4.71 -11.20 -25.77
C ARG A 18 -5.03 -11.70 -24.38
N LEU A 19 -5.28 -13.00 -24.27
CA LEU A 19 -5.37 -13.69 -22.99
C LEU A 19 -3.98 -14.09 -22.51
N LEU A 20 -3.63 -13.70 -21.28
CA LEU A 20 -2.43 -14.17 -20.61
C LEU A 20 -2.78 -15.17 -19.51
N PRO A 21 -2.15 -16.35 -19.50
CA PRO A 21 -2.23 -17.27 -18.37
C PRO A 21 -1.67 -16.62 -17.11
N TRP A 22 -2.34 -16.82 -15.97
CA TRP A 22 -1.85 -16.30 -14.70
C TRP A 22 -0.44 -16.80 -14.35
N SER A 23 -0.09 -18.03 -14.72
CA SER A 23 1.25 -18.59 -14.51
C SER A 23 2.36 -17.78 -15.19
N GLN A 24 2.09 -17.25 -16.39
CA GLN A 24 3.02 -16.43 -17.15
C GLN A 24 3.09 -15.00 -16.59
N VAL A 25 1.96 -14.48 -16.11
CA VAL A 25 1.92 -13.23 -15.37
C VAL A 25 2.74 -13.33 -14.09
N THR A 26 2.68 -14.46 -13.37
CA THR A 26 3.47 -14.70 -12.15
C THR A 26 4.95 -14.97 -12.39
N SER A 27 5.32 -15.61 -13.50
CA SER A 27 6.73 -15.94 -13.78
C SER A 27 7.55 -14.74 -14.27
N CYS A 28 6.92 -13.74 -14.88
CA CYS A 28 7.56 -12.49 -15.31
C CYS A 28 7.48 -11.38 -14.26
N ARG A 29 6.98 -11.67 -13.05
CA ARG A 29 6.69 -10.65 -12.04
C ARG A 29 7.89 -10.36 -11.15
N SER A 30 8.35 -9.13 -11.22
CA SER A 30 8.96 -8.40 -10.08
C SER A 30 7.91 -7.87 -9.08
N ILE A 31 6.62 -7.97 -9.41
CA ILE A 31 5.51 -7.29 -8.72
C ILE A 31 4.57 -8.32 -8.06
N GLY A 32 4.43 -8.31 -6.74
CA GLY A 32 3.49 -9.18 -6.01
C GLY A 32 2.03 -9.00 -6.44
N VAL A 33 1.35 -10.09 -6.79
CA VAL A 33 -0.14 -10.11 -6.89
C VAL A 33 -0.67 -10.01 -5.46
N PRO A 34 -1.58 -9.07 -5.13
CA PRO A 34 -2.16 -9.01 -3.81
C PRO A 34 -2.96 -10.28 -3.50
N ARG A 35 -2.72 -10.90 -2.35
CA ARG A 35 -3.61 -11.95 -1.80
C ARG A 35 -4.86 -11.36 -1.12
N GLY A 36 -5.30 -10.17 -1.52
CA GLY A 36 -6.53 -9.56 -1.03
C GLY A 36 -6.60 -9.34 0.49
N ARG A 37 -5.45 -9.28 1.20
CA ARG A 37 -5.47 -9.09 2.66
C ARG A 37 -5.87 -7.66 2.97
N ASP A 38 -7.05 -7.48 3.53
CA ASP A 38 -7.55 -6.20 4.03
C ASP A 38 -6.66 -5.69 5.19
N PRO A 39 -6.00 -4.52 5.08
CA PRO A 39 -5.16 -3.97 6.14
C PRO A 39 -5.93 -3.77 7.44
N LEU A 40 -7.24 -3.49 7.36
CA LEU A 40 -8.09 -3.33 8.54
C LEU A 40 -8.29 -4.65 9.29
N ARG A 41 -8.01 -5.78 8.66
CA ARG A 41 -8.10 -7.12 9.27
C ARG A 41 -6.74 -7.66 9.71
N THR A 42 -5.68 -6.86 9.60
CA THR A 42 -4.35 -7.28 10.05
C THR A 42 -4.29 -7.31 11.57
N PRO A 43 -3.81 -8.40 12.18
CA PRO A 43 -3.72 -8.52 13.63
C PRO A 43 -2.87 -7.39 14.25
N PRO A 44 -3.26 -6.82 15.41
CA PRO A 44 -2.50 -5.75 16.07
C PRO A 44 -1.05 -6.14 16.39
N SER A 45 -0.79 -7.41 16.72
CA SER A 45 0.57 -7.92 16.95
C SER A 45 1.45 -7.79 15.71
N GLN A 46 0.91 -8.09 14.53
CA GLN A 46 1.63 -7.95 13.27
C GLN A 46 1.89 -6.48 12.93
N LEU A 47 0.95 -5.58 13.20
CA LEU A 47 1.17 -4.14 13.03
C LEU A 47 2.23 -3.60 14.01
N ALA A 48 2.28 -4.13 15.23
CA ALA A 48 3.32 -3.80 16.20
C ALA A 48 4.70 -4.33 15.78
N GLU A 49 4.79 -5.54 15.22
CA GLU A 49 6.03 -6.09 14.65
C GLU A 49 6.54 -5.23 13.49
N LEU A 50 5.67 -4.85 12.56
CA LEU A 50 6.00 -3.95 11.44
C LEU A 50 6.53 -2.59 11.94
N ALA A 51 5.86 -2.00 12.94
CA ALA A 51 6.31 -0.76 13.56
C ALA A 51 7.68 -0.94 14.25
N GLY A 52 7.87 -2.06 14.96
CA GLY A 52 9.11 -2.41 15.64
C GLY A 52 10.28 -2.61 14.67
N HIS A 53 10.07 -3.28 13.55
CA HIS A 53 11.08 -3.42 12.49
C HIS A 53 11.50 -2.07 11.89
N ALA A 54 10.55 -1.14 11.79
CA ALA A 54 10.83 0.24 11.37
C ALA A 54 11.44 1.12 12.49
N GLY A 55 11.58 0.59 13.72
CA GLY A 55 12.08 1.34 14.88
C GLY A 55 11.11 2.43 15.38
N LEU A 56 9.81 2.30 15.11
CA LEU A 56 8.79 3.29 15.43
C LEU A 56 7.83 2.80 16.50
N SER A 57 7.36 3.73 17.35
CA SER A 57 6.37 3.47 18.39
C SER A 57 5.38 4.64 18.50
N GLY A 58 4.13 4.34 18.86
CA GLY A 58 3.05 5.31 18.90
C GLY A 58 1.73 4.74 18.41
N ARG A 59 0.80 5.65 18.10
CA ARG A 59 -0.52 5.31 17.55
C ARG A 59 -0.40 4.87 16.11
N LYS A 60 -1.19 3.87 15.71
CA LYS A 60 -1.04 3.18 14.43
C LYS A 60 -2.21 3.56 13.53
N PHE A 61 -1.90 4.14 12.39
CA PHE A 61 -2.89 4.54 11.40
C PHE A 61 -2.64 3.79 10.11
N ILE A 62 -3.68 3.18 9.56
CA ILE A 62 -3.58 2.33 8.38
C ILE A 62 -4.47 2.83 7.26
N ILE A 63 -3.98 2.68 6.03
CA ILE A 63 -4.75 2.96 4.81
C ILE A 63 -4.28 2.08 3.66
N ARG A 64 -5.18 1.81 2.72
CA ARG A 64 -4.81 1.29 1.40
C ARG A 64 -4.19 2.41 0.57
N LEU A 65 -3.03 2.14 -0.04
CA LEU A 65 -2.41 3.11 -0.95
C LEU A 65 -3.33 3.45 -2.13
N SER A 66 -4.08 2.47 -2.65
CA SER A 66 -5.04 2.73 -3.73
C SER A 66 -6.14 3.71 -3.31
N GLN A 67 -6.57 3.68 -2.05
CA GLN A 67 -7.56 4.61 -1.52
C GLN A 67 -6.95 6.00 -1.30
N LEU A 68 -5.75 6.05 -0.73
CA LEU A 68 -5.05 7.31 -0.46
C LEU A 68 -4.71 8.05 -1.75
N LEU A 69 -4.26 7.33 -2.78
CA LEU A 69 -3.73 7.89 -4.02
C LEU A 69 -4.80 8.01 -5.13
N ASP A 70 -6.02 7.53 -4.93
CA ASP A 70 -7.07 7.60 -5.94
C ASP A 70 -7.35 9.05 -6.36
N GLY A 71 -7.42 9.29 -7.66
CA GLY A 71 -7.61 10.63 -8.24
C GLY A 71 -6.46 11.63 -7.98
N ARG A 72 -5.35 11.23 -7.34
CA ARG A 72 -4.21 12.11 -7.05
C ARG A 72 -3.12 11.98 -8.11
N GLY A 73 -2.52 13.11 -8.47
CA GLY A 73 -1.33 13.12 -9.33
C GLY A 73 -0.10 12.56 -8.60
N PRO A 74 0.84 11.93 -9.33
CA PRO A 74 2.10 11.51 -8.74
C PRO A 74 2.89 12.71 -8.21
N VAL A 75 3.40 12.59 -6.98
CA VAL A 75 4.38 13.54 -6.43
C VAL A 75 5.76 12.87 -6.36
N ARG A 76 6.79 13.70 -6.17
CA ARG A 76 8.17 13.20 -6.00
C ARG A 76 8.22 12.26 -4.78
N PRO A 77 8.68 11.01 -4.92
CA PRO A 77 8.82 10.10 -3.79
C PRO A 77 9.76 10.65 -2.71
N ALA A 78 9.36 10.52 -1.45
CA ALA A 78 10.20 10.84 -0.30
C ALA A 78 11.08 9.65 0.11
N GLU A 79 12.21 9.95 0.77
CA GLU A 79 13.02 8.93 1.45
C GLU A 79 12.42 8.56 2.82
N GLY A 80 12.92 7.47 3.41
CA GLY A 80 12.55 7.09 4.78
C GLY A 80 11.21 6.36 4.92
N VAL A 81 10.82 5.59 3.90
CA VAL A 81 9.76 4.58 4.03
C VAL A 81 10.37 3.20 4.18
N PHE A 82 10.06 2.52 5.28
CA PHE A 82 10.41 1.11 5.45
C PHE A 82 9.38 0.26 4.73
N VAL A 83 9.80 -0.75 3.96
CA VAL A 83 8.89 -1.62 3.22
C VAL A 83 9.15 -3.07 3.58
N ASP A 84 8.10 -3.76 3.98
CA ASP A 84 8.08 -5.18 4.32
C ASP A 84 6.87 -5.86 3.65
N GLY A 85 7.14 -6.58 2.57
CA GLY A 85 6.12 -7.24 1.76
C GLY A 85 5.11 -6.25 1.18
N GLU A 86 3.85 -6.36 1.62
CA GLU A 86 2.75 -5.49 1.16
C GLU A 86 2.60 -4.19 1.98
N TRP A 87 3.45 -4.01 3.00
CA TRP A 87 3.37 -2.90 3.94
C TRP A 87 4.50 -1.91 3.73
N ALA A 88 4.13 -0.64 3.70
CA ALA A 88 5.04 0.45 3.97
C ALA A 88 4.80 0.97 5.39
N VAL A 89 5.86 1.36 6.07
CA VAL A 89 5.82 1.89 7.44
C VAL A 89 6.60 3.20 7.48
N CYS A 90 6.01 4.23 8.07
CA CYS A 90 6.69 5.50 8.30
C CYS A 90 6.13 6.23 9.53
N ALA A 91 6.88 7.21 10.04
CA ALA A 91 6.35 8.14 11.02
C ALA A 91 5.39 9.13 10.34
N ALA A 92 4.41 9.63 11.09
CA ALA A 92 3.65 10.81 10.71
C ALA A 92 4.57 12.02 10.64
N GLY A 93 4.32 12.90 9.67
CA GLY A 93 5.13 14.07 9.40
C GLY A 93 4.66 14.77 8.14
N GLU A 94 5.38 15.80 7.71
CA GLU A 94 4.88 16.80 6.75
C GLU A 94 4.48 16.25 5.37
N ASP A 95 4.99 15.08 4.95
CA ASP A 95 4.69 14.56 3.60
C ASP A 95 4.36 13.06 3.56
N VAL A 96 3.24 12.71 4.21
CA VAL A 96 2.66 11.36 4.14
C VAL A 96 2.33 10.96 2.70
N LEU A 97 1.98 11.91 1.82
CA LEU A 97 1.66 11.62 0.42
C LEU A 97 2.91 11.24 -0.39
N ALA A 98 4.02 11.96 -0.29
CA ALA A 98 5.26 11.58 -0.95
C ALA A 98 5.79 10.23 -0.46
N ARG A 99 5.59 9.91 0.84
CA ARG A 99 5.88 8.58 1.38
C ARG A 99 4.94 7.51 0.84
N ALA A 100 3.65 7.81 0.65
CA ALA A 100 2.70 6.91 0.01
C ALA A 100 3.06 6.63 -1.46
N TRP A 101 3.55 7.64 -2.18
CA TRP A 101 4.10 7.42 -3.52
C TRP A 101 5.38 6.59 -3.49
N ALA A 102 6.33 6.87 -2.58
CA ALA A 102 7.52 6.03 -2.42
C ALA A 102 7.17 4.57 -2.10
N ALA A 103 6.21 4.35 -1.21
CA ALA A 103 5.66 3.04 -0.88
C ALA A 103 5.08 2.33 -2.11
N ALA A 104 4.28 3.04 -2.92
CA ALA A 104 3.70 2.50 -4.14
C ALA A 104 4.76 2.14 -5.19
N HIS A 105 5.82 2.95 -5.32
CA HIS A 105 6.97 2.65 -6.20
C HIS A 105 7.76 1.43 -5.72
N ALA A 106 7.78 1.18 -4.41
CA ALA A 106 8.38 0.01 -3.79
C ALA A 106 7.42 -1.19 -3.67
N ASP A 107 6.33 -1.19 -4.45
CA ASP A 107 5.33 -2.26 -4.53
C ASP A 107 4.52 -2.56 -3.24
N ALA A 108 4.59 -1.67 -2.24
CA ALA A 108 3.69 -1.74 -1.09
C ALA A 108 2.22 -1.49 -1.51
N ARG A 109 1.28 -1.93 -0.68
CA ARG A 109 -0.17 -1.82 -0.92
C ARG A 109 -0.91 -1.12 0.21
N SER A 110 -0.36 -1.23 1.41
CA SER A 110 -0.90 -0.61 2.61
C SER A 110 0.19 0.24 3.24
N LEU A 111 -0.22 1.35 3.83
CA LEU A 111 0.67 2.21 4.59
C LEU A 111 0.25 2.19 6.05
N LEU A 112 1.21 1.86 6.92
CA LEU A 112 1.14 2.02 8.36
C LEU A 112 1.90 3.30 8.74
N VAL A 113 1.18 4.27 9.26
CA VAL A 113 1.72 5.52 9.79
C VAL A 113 1.73 5.45 11.30
N ILE A 114 2.88 5.76 11.91
CA ILE A 114 3.04 5.86 13.35
C ILE A 114 2.98 7.32 13.76
N ALA A 115 2.00 7.68 14.59
CA ALA A 115 1.68 9.06 14.91
C ALA A 115 1.64 9.35 16.41
N THR A 116 1.87 10.61 16.76
CA THR A 116 1.56 11.19 18.07
C THR A 116 0.09 11.64 18.14
N ASP A 117 -0.38 12.02 19.34
CA ASP A 117 -1.80 12.38 19.56
C ASP A 117 -2.25 13.62 18.78
N ASP A 118 -1.37 14.60 18.63
CA ASP A 118 -1.61 15.83 17.87
C ASP A 118 -1.72 15.60 16.36
N GLN A 119 -1.11 14.53 15.84
CA GLN A 119 -1.12 14.18 14.42
C GLN A 119 -2.31 13.28 14.02
N ALA A 120 -3.01 12.68 14.98
CA ALA A 120 -4.10 11.74 14.73
C ALA A 120 -5.24 12.35 13.89
N THR A 121 -5.62 13.59 14.20
CA THR A 121 -6.74 14.27 13.54
C THR A 121 -6.48 14.51 12.05
N GLU A 122 -5.24 14.86 11.69
CA GLU A 122 -4.84 15.07 10.30
C GLU A 122 -4.91 13.77 9.50
N LEU A 123 -4.41 12.67 10.07
CA LEU A 123 -4.44 11.36 9.44
C LEU A 123 -5.87 10.87 9.21
N THR A 124 -6.76 11.04 10.19
CA THR A 124 -8.19 10.71 10.00
C THR A 124 -8.83 11.55 8.88
N THR A 125 -8.47 12.83 8.77
CA THR A 125 -8.96 13.70 7.68
C THR A 125 -8.47 13.25 6.31
N LEU A 126 -7.24 12.70 6.24
CA LEU A 126 -6.68 12.08 5.04
C LEU A 126 -7.26 10.71 4.72
N GLY A 127 -8.16 10.18 5.56
CA GLY A 127 -8.86 8.92 5.36
C GLY A 127 -8.18 7.71 5.98
N PHE A 128 -7.16 7.90 6.82
CA PHE A 128 -6.56 6.81 7.58
C PHE A 128 -7.51 6.33 8.67
N THR A 129 -7.48 5.01 8.93
CA THR A 129 -8.20 4.40 10.04
C THR A 129 -7.20 4.07 11.14
N GLU A 130 -7.53 4.41 12.38
CA GLU A 130 -6.73 3.99 13.53
C GLU A 130 -6.88 2.48 13.73
N ALA A 131 -5.74 1.79 13.83
CA ALA A 131 -5.70 0.38 14.17
C ALA A 131 -5.88 0.21 15.70
N PRO A 132 -6.62 -0.82 16.14
CA PRO A 132 -6.87 -1.09 17.55
C PRO A 132 -5.60 -1.48 18.33
#